data_AF-A0A2W6YN71-F1
#
_entry.id   AF-A0A2W6YN71-F1
#
_cell.length_a   1.000
_cell.length_b   1.000
_cell.length_c   1.000
_cell.angle_alpha   90.00
_cell.angle_beta   90.00
_cell.angle_gamma   90.00
#
_symmetry.space_group_name_H-M   'P 1'
#
loop_
_entity.id
_entity.type
_entity.pdbx_description
1 polymer ?
#
loop_
_entity_poly.entity_id
_entity_poly.type
_entity_poly.pdbx_seq_one_letter_code
_entity_poly.pdbx_strand_id
1 'polypeptide(L)'
;MLSAWALKNWRLVAAGLAILALLAVMAVGFWQGLAEIAAMQTRAAEAARDERDAHWTAEIAKANAAVHQARAEQAVAVGRIEAQAGEQAGRFQTELNELEKANAALAGGDRCGLGRDRVRLLNEAR
;
A
#
# COMPACT_ATOMS: atom_id res chain seq x y z
N MET A 1 -38.12 -37.07 59.84
CA MET A 1 -37.14 -37.20 60.94
C MET A 1 -36.08 -36.10 60.89
N LEU A 2 -35.48 -35.81 59.73
CA LEU A 2 -34.53 -34.68 59.55
C LEU A 2 -35.13 -33.30 59.91
N SER A 3 -36.39 -33.06 59.57
CA SER A 3 -37.10 -31.81 59.88
C SER A 3 -37.24 -31.54 61.38
N ALA A 4 -37.56 -32.55 62.19
CA ALA A 4 -37.72 -32.40 63.64
C ALA A 4 -36.39 -32.12 64.36
N TRP A 5 -35.29 -32.69 63.87
CA TRP A 5 -33.93 -32.40 64.37
C TRP A 5 -33.46 -30.99 63.96
N ALA A 6 -33.72 -30.60 62.71
CA ALA A 6 -33.38 -29.28 62.19
C ALA A 6 -34.11 -28.15 62.92
N LEU A 7 -35.39 -28.33 63.28
CA LEU A 7 -36.14 -27.39 64.10
C LEU A 7 -35.56 -27.24 65.52
N LYS A 8 -35.06 -28.32 66.11
CA LYS A 8 -34.43 -28.29 67.45
C LYS A 8 -33.05 -27.61 67.44
N ASN A 9 -32.29 -27.76 66.35
CA ASN A 9 -30.94 -27.22 66.19
C ASN A 9 -30.86 -26.05 65.19
N TRP A 10 -31.96 -25.31 65.00
CA TRP A 10 -32.12 -24.35 63.91
C TRP A 10 -31.05 -23.25 63.86
N ARG A 11 -30.50 -22.85 65.02
CA ARG A 11 -29.44 -21.84 65.11
C ARG A 11 -28.13 -22.29 64.44
N LEU A 12 -27.80 -23.59 64.56
CA LEU A 12 -26.61 -24.17 63.92
C LEU A 12 -26.82 -24.29 62.40
N VAL A 13 -28.03 -24.66 61.98
CA VAL A 13 -28.41 -24.71 60.56
C VAL A 13 -28.35 -23.31 59.94
N ALA A 14 -28.90 -22.30 60.63
CA ALA A 14 -28.86 -20.91 60.19
C ALA A 14 -27.42 -20.37 60.12
N ALA A 15 -26.58 -20.67 61.11
CA ALA A 15 -25.16 -20.29 61.09
C ALA A 15 -24.40 -20.95 59.94
N GLY A 16 -24.64 -22.25 59.69
CA GLY A 16 -24.05 -22.96 58.56
C GLY A 16 -24.46 -22.37 57.20
N LEU A 17 -25.73 -22.03 57.03
CA LEU A 17 -26.24 -21.36 55.83
C LEU A 17 -25.65 -19.96 55.65
N ALA A 18 -25.51 -19.19 56.73
CA ALA A 18 -24.89 -17.87 56.69
C ALA A 18 -23.42 -17.93 56.25
N ILE A 19 -22.66 -18.91 56.76
CA ILE A 19 -21.26 -19.14 56.34
C ILE A 19 -21.19 -19.55 54.87
N LEU A 20 -22.06 -20.46 54.42
CA LEU A 20 -22.11 -20.86 53.01
C LEU A 20 -22.46 -19.68 52.09
N ALA A 21 -23.40 -18.82 52.49
CA ALA A 21 -23.76 -17.62 51.75
C ALA A 21 -22.56 -16.65 51.64
N LEU A 22 -21.82 -16.45 52.74
CA LEU A 22 -20.61 -15.61 52.73
C LEU A 22 -19.52 -16.19 51.83
N LEU A 23 -19.27 -17.50 51.88
CA LEU A 23 -18.32 -18.17 51.00
C LEU A 23 -18.72 -18.04 49.54
N ALA A 24 -20.01 -18.19 49.22
CA ALA A 24 -20.50 -18.02 47.85
C ALA A 24 -20.29 -16.60 47.33
N VAL A 25 -20.58 -15.57 48.15
CA VAL A 25 -20.34 -14.16 47.79
C VAL A 25 -18.86 -13.90 47.56
N MET A 26 -17.98 -14.43 48.43
CA MET A 26 -16.53 -14.29 48.25
C MET A 26 -16.03 -14.98 46.98
N ALA A 27 -16.53 -16.17 46.67
CA ALA A 27 -16.15 -16.90 45.46
C ALA A 27 -16.57 -16.15 44.18
N VAL A 28 -17.78 -15.58 44.17
CA VAL A 28 -18.26 -14.76 43.05
C VAL A 28 -17.42 -13.48 42.92
N GLY A 29 -17.14 -12.78 44.02
CA GLY A 29 -16.31 -11.58 44.01
C GLY A 29 -14.89 -11.86 43.51
N PHE A 30 -14.30 -12.98 43.93
CA PHE A 30 -12.99 -13.42 43.45
C PHE A 30 -12.99 -13.73 41.95
N TRP A 31 -14.01 -14.44 41.47
CA TRP A 31 -14.17 -14.74 40.04
C TRP A 31 -14.32 -13.48 39.20
N GLN A 32 -15.15 -12.53 39.66
CA GLN A 32 -15.32 -11.24 38.97
C GLN A 32 -14.02 -10.43 38.94
N GLY A 33 -13.26 -10.43 40.04
CA GLY A 33 -11.94 -9.79 40.09
C GLY A 33 -10.97 -10.37 39.06
N LEU A 34 -10.88 -11.70 38.97
CA LEU A 34 -10.05 -12.37 37.95
C LEU A 34 -10.52 -12.07 36.52
N ALA A 35 -11.84 -12.07 36.29
CA ALA A 35 -12.41 -11.77 34.98
C ALA A 35 -12.09 -10.33 34.54
N GLU A 36 -12.18 -9.35 35.43
CA GLU A 36 -11.86 -7.97 35.10
C GLU A 36 -10.36 -7.79 34.83
N ILE A 37 -9.48 -8.47 35.57
CA ILE A 37 -8.03 -8.45 35.29
C ILE A 37 -7.75 -9.01 33.90
N ALA A 38 -8.38 -10.13 33.53
CA ALA A 38 -8.25 -10.70 32.19
C ALA A 38 -8.76 -9.72 31.12
N ALA A 39 -9.90 -9.08 31.35
CA ALA A 39 -10.46 -8.09 30.43
C ALA A 39 -9.58 -6.84 30.29
N MET A 40 -8.93 -6.38 31.36
CA MET A 40 -7.97 -5.28 31.30
C MET A 40 -6.74 -5.65 30.46
N GLN A 41 -6.24 -6.88 30.60
CA GLN A 41 -5.11 -7.34 29.78
C GLN A 41 -5.46 -7.44 28.30
N THR A 42 -6.65 -7.94 27.95
CA THR A 42 -7.09 -8.00 26.55
C THR A 42 -7.26 -6.61 25.96
N ARG A 43 -7.93 -5.70 26.68
CA ARG A 43 -8.10 -4.29 26.25
C ARG A 43 -6.75 -3.59 26.06
N ALA A 44 -5.79 -3.80 26.96
CA ALA A 44 -4.45 -3.23 26.84
C ALA A 44 -3.70 -3.79 25.61
N ALA A 45 -3.81 -5.09 25.36
CA ALA A 45 -3.21 -5.73 24.19
C ALA A 45 -3.85 -5.27 22.87
N GLU A 46 -5.17 -5.07 22.86
CA GLU A 46 -5.92 -4.52 21.73
C GLU A 46 -5.52 -3.08 21.45
N ALA A 47 -5.55 -2.20 22.46
CA ALA A 47 -5.13 -0.81 22.29
C ALA A 47 -3.69 -0.69 21.76
N ALA A 48 -2.77 -1.50 22.28
CA ALA A 48 -1.38 -1.51 21.81
C ALA A 48 -1.24 -2.04 20.36
N ARG A 49 -2.16 -2.90 19.89
CA ARG A 49 -2.20 -3.32 18.48
C ARG A 49 -2.76 -2.20 17.62
N ASP A 50 -3.87 -1.60 18.03
CA ASP A 50 -4.52 -0.51 17.29
C ASP A 50 -3.59 0.69 17.12
N GLU A 51 -2.84 1.07 18.15
CA GLU A 51 -1.84 2.14 18.06
C GLU A 51 -0.73 1.82 17.04
N ARG A 52 -0.22 0.58 17.04
CA ARG A 52 0.81 0.16 16.08
C ARG A 52 0.26 0.08 14.67
N ASP A 53 -0.94 -0.47 14.50
CA ASP A 53 -1.58 -0.61 13.21
C ASP A 53 -1.90 0.77 12.63
N ALA A 54 -2.36 1.71 13.44
CA ALA A 54 -2.56 3.10 13.03
C ALA A 54 -1.23 3.76 12.62
N HIS A 55 -0.17 3.60 13.41
CA HIS A 55 1.15 4.14 13.09
C HIS A 55 1.70 3.60 11.77
N TRP A 56 1.70 2.27 11.60
CA TRP A 56 2.20 1.65 10.38
C TRP A 56 1.32 1.92 9.17
N THR A 57 0.00 1.98 9.34
CA THR A 57 -0.91 2.39 8.27
C THR A 57 -0.59 3.79 7.78
N ALA A 58 -0.32 4.73 8.69
CA ALA A 58 0.07 6.09 8.34
C ALA A 58 1.44 6.14 7.62
N GLU A 59 2.43 5.41 8.10
CA GLU A 59 3.75 5.34 7.45
C GLU A 59 3.68 4.69 6.06
N ILE A 60 2.90 3.62 5.90
CA ILE A 60 2.66 2.98 4.59
C ILE A 60 1.97 3.96 3.64
N ALA A 61 0.94 4.69 4.11
CA ALA A 61 0.25 5.68 3.30
C ALA A 61 1.21 6.79 2.83
N LYS A 62 2.08 7.27 3.72
CA LYS A 62 3.12 8.26 3.40
C LYS A 62 4.14 7.74 2.39
N ALA A 63 4.63 6.51 2.58
CA ALA A 63 5.56 5.87 1.66
C ALA A 63 4.94 5.67 0.27
N ASN A 64 3.69 5.21 0.23
CA ASN A 64 2.96 5.05 -1.03
C ASN A 64 2.75 6.39 -1.73
N ALA A 65 2.38 7.44 -1.01
CA ALA A 65 2.26 8.79 -1.59
C ALA A 65 3.57 9.26 -2.23
N ALA A 66 4.71 9.05 -1.56
CA ALA A 66 6.02 9.39 -2.10
C ALA A 66 6.35 8.58 -3.37
N VAL A 67 6.07 7.27 -3.38
CA VAL A 67 6.26 6.41 -4.56
C VAL A 67 5.36 6.84 -5.73
N HIS A 68 4.10 7.19 -5.46
CA HIS A 68 3.18 7.67 -6.48
C HIS A 68 3.65 9.00 -7.09
N GLN A 69 4.14 9.93 -6.26
CA GLN A 69 4.71 11.18 -6.72
C GLN A 69 5.95 10.93 -7.59
N ALA A 70 6.89 10.09 -7.14
CA ALA A 70 8.08 9.75 -7.91
C ALA A 70 7.74 9.09 -9.25
N ARG A 71 6.73 8.21 -9.29
CA ARG A 71 6.24 7.60 -10.55
C ARG A 71 5.62 8.62 -11.48
N ALA A 72 4.86 9.59 -10.96
CA ALA A 72 4.29 10.67 -11.76
C ALA A 72 5.39 11.56 -12.36
N GLU A 73 6.38 11.93 -11.57
CA GLU A 73 7.55 12.70 -12.04
C GLU A 73 8.34 11.94 -13.11
N GLN A 74 8.56 10.63 -12.91
CA GLN A 74 9.19 9.78 -13.92
C GLN A 74 8.36 9.70 -15.20
N ALA A 75 7.04 9.52 -15.11
CA ALA A 75 6.16 9.47 -16.27
C ALA A 75 6.20 10.78 -17.08
N VAL A 76 6.22 11.93 -16.39
CA VAL A 76 6.39 13.24 -17.03
C VAL A 76 7.76 13.37 -17.71
N ALA A 77 8.83 12.92 -17.04
CA ALA A 77 10.18 12.95 -17.60
C ALA A 77 10.29 12.07 -18.86
N VAL A 78 9.75 10.85 -18.82
CA VAL A 78 9.69 9.93 -19.97
C VAL A 78 8.87 10.56 -21.10
N GLY A 79 7.68 11.07 -20.83
CA GLY A 79 6.85 11.71 -21.86
C GLY A 79 7.55 12.90 -22.54
N ARG A 80 8.36 13.67 -21.80
CA ARG A 80 9.18 14.74 -22.39
C ARG A 80 10.29 14.19 -23.30
N ILE A 81 10.96 13.12 -22.90
CA ILE A 81 12.00 12.47 -23.71
C ILE A 81 11.39 11.89 -24.98
N GLU A 82 10.24 11.20 -24.86
CA GLU A 82 9.52 10.63 -26.00
C GLU A 82 9.05 11.72 -26.97
N ALA A 83 8.54 12.84 -26.46
CA ALA A 83 8.15 13.97 -27.30
C ALA A 83 9.34 14.55 -28.07
N GLN A 84 10.50 14.74 -27.41
CA GLN A 84 11.72 15.21 -28.07
C GLN A 84 12.24 14.22 -29.11
N ALA A 85 12.25 12.92 -28.80
CA ALA A 85 12.65 11.88 -29.73
C ALA A 85 11.72 11.83 -30.95
N GLY A 86 10.40 11.95 -30.73
CA GLY A 86 9.40 12.01 -31.79
C GLY A 86 9.58 13.23 -32.70
N GLU A 87 9.88 14.40 -32.13
CA GLU A 87 10.17 15.61 -32.91
C GLU A 87 11.42 15.43 -33.78
N GLN A 88 12.51 14.90 -33.22
CA GLN A 88 13.72 14.64 -34.00
C GLN A 88 13.50 13.58 -35.09
N ALA A 89 12.79 12.49 -34.78
CA ALA A 89 12.44 11.48 -35.77
C ALA A 89 11.60 12.08 -36.92
N GLY A 90 10.65 12.96 -36.61
CA GLY A 90 9.86 13.68 -37.61
C GLY A 90 10.70 14.61 -38.48
N ARG A 91 11.66 15.34 -37.88
CA ARG A 91 12.63 16.16 -38.61
C ARG A 91 13.50 15.32 -39.55
N PHE A 92 14.10 14.25 -39.06
CA PHE A 92 14.92 13.35 -39.88
C PHE A 92 14.11 12.68 -41.00
N GLN A 93 12.87 12.29 -40.75
CA GLN A 93 12.00 11.75 -41.80
C GLN A 93 11.68 12.80 -42.87
N THR A 94 11.49 14.05 -42.47
CA THR A 94 11.26 15.16 -43.41
C THR A 94 12.50 15.42 -44.24
N GLU A 95 13.68 15.49 -43.62
CA GLU A 95 14.96 15.66 -44.32
C GLU A 95 15.25 14.51 -45.29
N LEU A 96 14.99 13.26 -44.90
CA LEU A 96 15.12 12.09 -45.77
C LEU A 96 14.18 12.18 -46.98
N ASN A 97 12.91 12.52 -46.76
CA ASN A 97 11.94 12.64 -47.84
C ASN A 97 12.34 13.76 -48.83
N GLU A 98 12.85 14.89 -48.34
CA GLU A 98 13.34 15.98 -49.19
C GLU A 98 14.60 15.57 -49.97
N LEU A 99 15.52 14.84 -49.34
CA LEU A 99 16.69 14.28 -50.01
C LEU A 99 16.32 13.27 -51.10
N GLU A 100 15.34 12.39 -50.85
CA GLU A 100 14.86 11.43 -51.83
C GLU A 100 14.24 12.12 -53.04
N LYS A 101 13.41 13.15 -52.81
CA LYS A 101 12.84 13.98 -53.89
C LYS A 101 13.94 14.70 -54.68
N ALA A 102 14.91 15.31 -54.00
CA ALA A 102 16.02 16.01 -54.64
C ALA A 102 16.90 15.06 -55.45
N ASN A 103 17.15 13.85 -54.95
CA ASN A 103 17.90 12.82 -55.66
C ASN A 103 17.15 12.33 -56.92
N ALA A 104 15.83 12.13 -56.83
CA ALA A 104 14.99 11.74 -57.97
C ALA A 104 14.95 12.82 -59.09
N ALA A 105 15.11 14.09 -58.72
CA ALA A 105 15.18 15.20 -59.68
C ALA A 105 16.53 15.33 -60.43
N LEU A 106 17.58 14.62 -60.00
CA LEU A 106 18.90 14.69 -60.64
C LEU A 106 18.95 13.95 -61.99
N ALA A 107 19.79 14.45 -62.90
CA ALA A 107 19.97 13.89 -64.24
C ALA A 107 20.49 12.44 -64.19
N GLY A 108 19.66 11.48 -64.60
CA GLY A 108 19.99 10.06 -64.56
C GLY A 108 19.09 9.20 -63.70
N GLY A 109 18.09 9.77 -63.00
CA GLY A 109 16.99 9.05 -62.36
C GLY A 109 17.42 7.77 -61.62
N ASP A 110 16.85 6.63 -62.00
CA ASP A 110 17.06 5.34 -61.35
C ASP A 110 18.40 4.65 -61.68
N ARG A 111 19.36 5.32 -62.35
CA ARG A 111 20.67 4.72 -62.61
C ARG A 111 21.38 4.38 -61.29
N CYS A 112 21.79 3.13 -61.13
CA CYS A 112 22.57 2.66 -59.99
C CYS A 112 23.97 3.32 -59.98
N GLY A 113 24.32 3.98 -58.88
CA GLY A 113 25.65 4.58 -58.66
C GLY A 113 25.61 5.95 -57.96
N LEU A 114 26.73 6.32 -57.32
CA LEU A 114 26.95 7.63 -56.70
C LEU A 114 27.68 8.57 -57.68
N GLY A 115 26.92 9.40 -58.39
CA GLY A 115 27.48 10.46 -59.24
C GLY A 115 27.91 11.69 -58.45
N ARG A 116 28.69 12.59 -59.08
CA ARG A 116 29.21 13.83 -58.43
C ARG A 116 28.11 14.67 -57.78
N ASP A 117 26.98 14.83 -58.45
CA ASP A 117 25.86 15.63 -57.94
C ASP A 117 25.14 14.98 -56.76
N ARG A 118 25.04 13.64 -56.72
CA ARG A 118 24.49 12.89 -55.57
C ARG A 118 25.40 12.96 -54.36
N VAL A 119 26.73 12.88 -54.56
CA VAL A 119 27.71 13.05 -53.47
C VAL A 119 27.65 14.46 -52.91
N ARG A 120 27.44 15.47 -53.76
CA ARG A 120 27.27 16.85 -53.32
C ARG A 120 26.00 17.04 -52.50
N LEU A 121 24.87 16.48 -52.96
CA LEU A 121 23.59 16.50 -52.23
C LEU A 121 23.71 15.85 -50.84
N LEU A 122 24.38 14.70 -50.73
CA LEU A 122 24.61 14.02 -49.45
C LEU A 122 25.57 14.80 -48.54
N ASN A 123 26.57 15.49 -49.09
CA ASN A 123 27.48 16.34 -48.33
C ASN A 123 26.82 17.62 -47.81
N GLU A 124 25.78 18.13 -48.50
CA GLU A 124 25.02 19.31 -48.08
C GLU A 124 24.00 18.99 -46.97
N ALA A 125 23.61 17.71 -46.81
CA ALA A 125 22.69 17.25 -45.76
C ALA A 125 23.38 16.74 -44.49
N ARG A 126 24.69 16.95 -44.35
CA ARG A 126 25.50 16.55 -43.20
C ARG A 126 25.67 17.71 -42.22
#